data_AF-A0A645J010-F1
#
_entry.id   AF-A0A645J010-F1
#
_cell.length_a   1.000
_cell.length_b   1.000
_cell.length_c   1.000
_cell.angle_alpha   90.00
_cell.angle_beta   90.00
_cell.angle_gamma   90.00
#
_symmetry.space_group_name_H-M   'P 1'
#
loop_
_entity.id
_entity.type
_entity.pdbx_description
1 polymer ?
#
loop_
_entity_poly.entity_id
_entity_poly.type
_entity_poly.pdbx_seq_one_letter_code
_entity_poly.pdbx_strand_id
1 'polypeptide(L)' 'MLFFDEFETLGKERGDQHETGEIKRVVSSLLLQIDALPSYVVIIEATNHETLLDKAAWRRFQIKLELDKPS' A
#
# COMPACT_ATOMS: atom_id res chain seq x y z
N MET A 1 9.54 -3.99 -12.71
CA MET A 1 9.07 -4.52 -11.41
C MET A 1 9.28 -3.42 -10.39
N LEU A 2 8.23 -3.06 -9.65
CA LEU A 2 8.29 -2.15 -8.52
C LEU A 2 8.05 -2.96 -7.25
N PHE A 3 8.88 -2.72 -6.23
CA PHE A 3 8.75 -3.35 -4.93
C PHE A 3 8.66 -2.27 -3.86
N PHE A 4 7.59 -2.31 -3.07
CA PHE A 4 7.43 -1.45 -1.90
C PHE A 4 7.55 -2.32 -0.65
N ASP A 5 8.55 -2.02 0.17
CA ASP A 5 8.69 -2.61 1.50
C ASP A 5 8.05 -1.69 2.55
N GLU A 6 7.67 -2.26 3.70
CA GLU A 6 7.03 -1.53 4.80
C GLU A 6 5.81 -0.69 4.36
N PHE A 7 4.97 -1.26 3.49
CA PHE A 7 3.84 -0.56 2.89
C PHE A 7 2.81 -0.05 3.92
N GLU A 8 2.80 -0.62 5.13
CA GLU A 8 2.01 -0.13 6.27
C GLU A 8 2.31 1.33 6.66
N THR A 9 3.50 1.84 6.33
CA THR A 9 3.90 3.23 6.64
C THR A 9 2.92 4.22 6.00
N LEU A 10 2.46 3.92 4.78
CA LEU A 10 1.47 4.72 4.07
C LEU A 10 0.06 4.63 4.69
N GLY A 11 -0.24 3.51 5.35
CA GLY A 11 -1.50 3.30 6.06
C GLY A 11 -1.54 3.99 7.43
N LYS A 12 -0.44 3.94 8.17
CA LYS A 12 -0.28 4.53 9.50
C LYS A 12 -0.47 6.06 9.47
N GLU A 13 0.14 6.74 8.50
CA GLU A 13 0.04 8.22 8.39
C GLU A 13 -1.36 8.70 7.95
N ARG A 14 -2.24 7.82 7.45
CA ARG A 14 -3.66 8.16 7.23
C ARG A 14 -4.52 8.11 8.49
N GLY A 15 -4.12 7.28 9.47
CA GLY A 15 -4.86 7.02 10.70
C GLY A 15 -4.64 8.08 11.79
N ASP A 16 -3.56 8.86 11.69
CA ASP A 16 -3.29 9.94 12.65
C ASP A 16 -4.30 11.09 12.45
N GLN A 17 -5.07 11.41 13.49
CA GLN A 17 -6.08 12.47 13.44
C GLN A 17 -5.47 13.87 13.51
N HIS A 18 -4.20 13.99 13.88
CA HIS A 18 -3.49 15.27 13.99
C HIS A 18 -2.65 15.63 12.76
N GLU A 19 -2.47 14.74 11.78
CA GLU A 19 -1.67 15.03 10.59
C GLU A 19 -2.49 15.58 9.41
N THR A 20 -1.89 16.59 8.78
CA THR A 20 -2.36 17.40 7.66
C THR A 20 -2.80 16.52 6.49
N GLY A 21 -3.95 16.85 5.86
CA GLY A 21 -4.52 16.09 4.72
C GLY A 21 -3.61 15.96 3.47
N GLU A 22 -2.40 16.51 3.51
CA GLU A 22 -1.35 16.38 2.50
C GLU A 22 -0.91 14.92 2.34
N ILE A 23 -0.61 14.21 3.43
CA ILE A 23 -0.21 12.80 3.37
C ILE A 23 -1.33 11.96 2.75
N LYS A 24 -2.57 12.18 3.18
CA LYS A 24 -3.74 11.51 2.60
C LYS A 24 -3.82 11.73 1.08
N ARG A 25 -3.49 12.95 0.60
CA ARG A 25 -3.43 13.27 -0.83
C ARG A 25 -2.26 12.58 -1.52
N VAL A 26 -1.08 12.50 -0.90
CA VAL A 26 0.09 11.79 -1.44
C VAL A 26 -0.22 10.31 -1.63
N VAL A 27 -0.78 9.64 -0.61
CA VAL A 27 -1.16 8.22 -0.71
C VAL A 27 -2.22 7.99 -1.79
N SER A 28 -3.23 8.87 -1.87
CA SER A 28 -4.23 8.79 -2.96
C SER A 28 -3.58 8.93 -4.34
N SER A 29 -2.61 9.84 -4.49
CA SER A 29 -1.88 10.05 -5.73
C SER A 29 -1.04 8.83 -6.10
N LEU A 30 -0.36 8.22 -5.12
CA LEU A 30 0.42 7.00 -5.32
C LEU A 30 -0.47 5.86 -5.83
N LEU A 31 -1.62 5.61 -5.19
CA LEU A 31 -2.55 4.58 -5.63
C LEU A 31 -3.09 4.84 -7.05
N LEU A 32 -3.35 6.09 -7.41
CA LEU A 32 -3.74 6.46 -8.78
C LEU A 32 -2.62 6.24 -9.79
N GLN A 33 -1.38 6.52 -9.41
CA GLN A 33 -0.22 6.27 -10.27
C GLN A 33 -0.01 4.78 -10.48
N ILE A 34 -0.21 3.96 -9.43
CA ILE A 34 -0.19 2.50 -9.49
C ILE A 34 -1.18 1.99 -10.55
N ASP A 35 -2.39 2.55 -10.58
CA ASP A 35 -3.41 2.18 -11.57
C ASP A 35 -3.04 2.56 -13.02
N ALA A 36 -2.26 3.61 -13.18
CA ALA A 36 -1.85 4.14 -14.48
C ALA A 36 -0.60 3.44 -15.04
N LEU A 37 0.01 2.52 -14.28
CA LEU A 37 1.21 1.83 -14.73
C LEU A 37 0.90 0.93 -15.94
N PRO A 38 1.85 0.80 -16.88
CA PRO A 38 1.70 -0.09 -18.03
C PRO A 38 1.47 -1.55 -17.59
N SER A 39 0.72 -2.31 -18.38
CA SER A 39 0.34 -3.70 -18.07
C SER A 39 1.51 -4.68 -17.91
N TYR A 40 2.71 -4.33 -18.39
CA TYR A 40 3.92 -5.12 -18.23
C TYR A 40 4.63 -4.85 -16.88
N VAL A 41 4.16 -3.90 -16.09
CA VAL A 41 4.74 -3.59 -14.77
C VAL A 41 4.09 -4.48 -13.72
N VAL A 42 4.92 -5.26 -13.04
CA VAL A 42 4.54 -5.99 -11.82
C VAL A 42 4.85 -5.14 -10.60
N ILE A 43 3.87 -5.01 -9.72
CA ILE A 43 3.99 -4.34 -8.42
C ILE A 43 3.89 -5.40 -7.34
N ILE A 44 4.82 -5.35 -6.41
CA ILE A 44 4.84 -6.20 -5.23
C ILE A 44 4.96 -5.29 -4.01
N GLU A 45 4.15 -5.56 -2.99
CA GLU A 45 4.20 -4.82 -1.74
C GLU A 45 4.33 -5.80 -0.58
N ALA A 46 5.18 -5.46 0.38
CA ALA A 46 5.36 -6.20 1.61
C ALA A 46 4.89 -5.35 2.79
N THR A 47 4.21 -6.01 3.73
CA THR A 47 3.76 -5.37 4.96
C THR A 47 3.82 -6.33 6.13
N ASN A 48 4.27 -5.84 7.28
CA ASN A 48 4.22 -6.60 8.54
C ASN A 48 2.92 -6.37 9.31
N HIS A 49 2.19 -5.30 8.97
CA HIS A 49 1.03 -4.81 9.70
C HIS A 49 -0.13 -4.50 8.75
N GLU A 50 -0.72 -5.56 8.22
CA GLU A 50 -1.77 -5.48 7.21
C GLU A 50 -3.02 -4.69 7.67
N THR A 51 -3.26 -4.63 8.99
CA THR A 51 -4.38 -3.92 9.62
C THR A 51 -4.24 -2.40 9.55
N LEU A 52 -3.03 -1.89 9.29
CA LEU A 52 -2.77 -0.46 9.07
C LEU A 52 -3.15 -0.02 7.66
N LEU A 53 -3.29 -0.96 6.72
CA LEU A 53 -3.66 -0.65 5.34
C LEU A 53 -5.16 -0.43 5.17
N ASP A 54 -5.51 0.59 4.38
CA ASP A 54 -6.91 0.91 4.12
C ASP A 54 -7.55 -0.04 3.09
N LYS A 55 -8.88 -0.07 3.11
CA LYS A 55 -9.66 -0.91 2.18
C LYS A 55 -9.45 -0.54 0.71
N ALA A 56 -9.00 0.67 0.38
CA ALA A 56 -8.82 1.11 -1.00
C ALA A 56 -7.53 0.55 -1.60
N ALA A 57 -6.42 0.58 -0.84
CA ALA A 57 -5.16 -0.07 -1.21
C ALA A 57 -5.39 -1.58 -1.41
N TRP A 58 -6.08 -2.23 -0.48
CA TRP A 58 -6.42 -3.66 -0.57
C TRP A 58 -7.22 -4.07 -1.81
N ARG A 59 -7.92 -3.15 -2.47
CA ARG A 59 -8.67 -3.43 -3.70
C ARG A 59 -7.80 -3.36 -4.95
N ARG A 60 -6.62 -2.73 -4.91
CA ARG A 60 -5.72 -2.60 -6.07
C ARG A 60 -4.83 -3.83 -6.26
N PHE A 61 -4.57 -4.57 -5.18
CA PHE A 61 -3.81 -5.82 -5.24
C PHE A 61 -4.72 -7.00 -5.55
N GLN A 62 -4.47 -7.61 -6.71
CA GLN A 62 -5.22 -8.79 -7.18
C GLN A 62 -4.83 -10.06 -6.44
N ILE A 63 -3.55 -10.19 -6.10
CA ILE A 63 -2.99 -11.33 -5.38
C ILE A 63 -2.63 -10.88 -3.97
N LYS A 64 -3.00 -11.68 -2.99
CA LYS A 64 -2.70 -11.49 -1.58
C LYS A 64 -2.07 -12.78 -1.08
N LEU A 65 -0.89 -12.69 -0.50
CA LEU A 65 -0.15 -13.84 -0.03
C LEU A 65 0.26 -13.60 1.41
N GLU A 66 -0.20 -14.48 2.30
CA GLU A 66 0.18 -14.48 3.70
C GLU A 66 1.46 -15.30 3.84
N LEU A 67 2.49 -14.73 4.47
CA LEU A 67 3.77 -15.39 4.71
C LEU A 67 3.84 -15.81 6.18
N ASP A 68 3.67 -17.11 6.40
CA ASP A 68 3.87 -17.69 7.73
C ASP A 68 5.35 -17.65 8.13
N LYS A 69 5.59 -17.72 9.44
CA LYS A 69 6.94 -17.84 9.98
C LYS A 69 7.59 -19.13 9.44
N PRO A 70 8.91 -19.10 9.16
CA PRO A 70 9.64 -20.29 8.74
C PRO A 70 9.51 -21.39 9.81
N SER A 71 9.33 -22.63 9.34
CA SER A 71 9.25 -23.85 10.16
C SER A 71 10.57 -24.24 10.79
#